data_AF-S3C3Y0-F1
#
_entry.id   AF-S3C3Y0-F1
#
_cell.length_a   1.000
_cell.length_b   1.000
_cell.length_c   1.000
_cell.angle_alpha   90.00
_cell.angle_beta   90.00
_cell.angle_gamma   90.00
#
_symmetry.space_group_name_H-M   'P 1'
#
loop_
_entity.id
_entity.type
_entity.pdbx_description
1 polymer ?
#
loop_
_entity_poly.entity_id
_entity_poly.type
_entity_poly.pdbx_seq_one_letter_code
_entity_poly.pdbx_strand_id
1 'polypeptide(L)'
;MKTTAQQLIENELQKTVQQIKEHFLSEKEKQELVDYKKELEQLLFLKNLSDTYHLERKNIEKLIVLPAPSTDFANFRIVDDTEIEERKYWQELQIEGEKLFLNQGDILIKKR
;
A
#
# COMPACT_ATOMS: atom_id res chain seq x y z
N MET A 1 19.34 5.13 -6.94
CA MET A 1 20.16 5.41 -5.73
C MET A 1 19.28 5.19 -4.52
N LYS A 2 19.75 4.49 -3.48
CA LYS A 2 18.95 4.31 -2.25
C LYS A 2 18.75 5.66 -1.58
N THR A 3 17.51 5.95 -1.17
CA THR A 3 17.22 7.18 -0.43
C THR A 3 17.84 7.13 0.96
N THR A 4 18.18 8.28 1.54
CA THR A 4 18.75 8.37 2.90
C THR A 4 17.87 7.64 3.92
N ALA A 5 16.55 7.73 3.78
CA ALA A 5 15.59 7.03 4.64
C ALA A 5 15.68 5.50 4.50
N GLN A 6 15.80 4.97 3.28
CA GLN A 6 15.94 3.53 3.06
C GLN A 6 17.23 2.99 3.70
N GLN A 7 18.34 3.72 3.56
CA GLN A 7 19.62 3.33 4.18
C GLN A 7 19.55 3.33 5.70
N LEU A 8 18.87 4.32 6.31
CA LEU A 8 18.67 4.37 7.75
C LEU A 8 17.88 3.15 8.26
N ILE A 9 16.79 2.79 7.57
CA ILE A 9 15.97 1.62 7.93
C ILE A 9 16.78 0.32 7.80
N GLU A 10 17.51 0.15 6.70
CA GLU A 10 18.34 -1.05 6.48
C GLU A 10 19.46 -1.19 7.52
N ASN A 11 20.13 -0.09 7.86
CA ASN A 11 21.17 -0.08 8.88
C ASN A 11 20.61 -0.46 10.25
N GLU A 12 19.45 0.08 10.61
CA GLU A 12 18.81 -0.23 11.89
C GLU A 12 18.32 -1.68 11.94
N LEU A 13 17.78 -2.19 10.83
CA LEU A 13 17.38 -3.59 10.71
C LEU A 13 18.57 -4.54 10.91
N GLN A 14 19.73 -4.21 10.34
CA GLN A 14 20.97 -4.99 10.54
C GLN A 14 21.41 -5.01 12.01
N LYS A 15 21.35 -3.87 12.70
CA LYS A 15 21.66 -3.78 14.14
C LYS A 15 20.70 -4.62 14.97
N THR A 16 19.39 -4.48 14.75
CA THR A 16 18.37 -5.24 15.48
C THR A 16 18.55 -6.75 15.28
N VAL A 17 18.83 -7.20 14.05
CA VAL A 17 19.13 -8.62 13.77
C VAL A 17 20.39 -9.09 14.49
N GLN A 18 21.41 -8.24 14.63
CA GLN A 18 22.62 -8.57 15.38
C GLN A 18 22.34 -8.68 16.87
N GLN A 19 21.59 -7.73 17.46
CA GLN A 19 21.19 -7.75 18.87
C GLN A 19 20.38 -9.01 19.21
N ILE A 20 19.43 -9.43 18.36
CA ILE A 20 18.64 -10.66 18.58
C ILE A 20 19.52 -11.91 18.68
N LYS A 21 20.69 -11.93 18.04
CA LYS A 21 21.63 -13.06 18.08
C LYS A 21 22.47 -13.10 19.37
N GLU A 22 22.46 -12.06 20.19
CA GLU A 22 23.23 -11.99 21.42
C GLU A 22 22.63 -12.89 22.50
N HIS A 23 23.49 -13.64 23.20
CA HIS A 23 23.07 -14.70 24.12
C HIS A 23 22.63 -14.21 25.52
N PHE A 24 22.71 -12.91 25.79
CA PHE A 24 22.46 -12.34 27.12
C PHE A 24 21.06 -11.71 27.28
N LEU A 25 20.23 -11.76 26.23
CA LEU A 25 18.88 -11.19 26.27
C LEU A 25 17.91 -12.11 27.02
N SER A 26 17.04 -11.51 27.84
CA SER A 26 15.86 -12.21 28.34
C SER A 26 14.89 -12.53 27.19
N GLU A 27 14.04 -13.54 27.38
CA GLU A 27 13.01 -13.89 26.39
C GLU A 27 12.08 -12.71 26.05
N LYS A 28 11.80 -11.84 27.04
CA LYS A 28 10.99 -10.64 26.83
C LYS A 28 11.70 -9.64 25.92
N GLU A 29 12.95 -9.30 26.21
CA GLU A 29 13.74 -8.36 25.38
C GLU A 29 13.93 -8.89 23.96
N LYS A 30 14.14 -10.21 23.85
CA LYS A 30 14.24 -10.88 22.54
C LYS A 30 12.95 -10.76 21.75
N GLN A 31 11.79 -10.95 22.40
CA GLN A 31 10.48 -10.79 21.76
C GLN A 31 10.24 -9.34 21.33
N GLU A 32 10.58 -8.36 22.16
CA GLU A 32 10.48 -6.92 21.82
C GLU A 32 11.33 -6.58 20.59
N LEU A 33 12.56 -7.09 20.51
CA LEU A 33 13.42 -6.90 19.33
C LEU A 33 12.87 -7.59 18.08
N VAL A 34 12.26 -8.77 18.22
CA VAL A 34 11.63 -9.49 17.10
C VAL A 34 10.44 -8.69 16.56
N ASP A 35 9.64 -8.09 17.42
CA ASP A 35 8.50 -7.28 16.98
C ASP A 35 8.97 -5.97 16.35
N TYR A 36 9.98 -5.31 16.94
CA TYR A 36 10.62 -4.14 16.32
C TYR A 36 11.24 -4.45 14.95
N LYS A 37 11.87 -5.62 14.79
CA LYS A 37 12.36 -6.09 13.49
C LYS A 37 11.23 -6.17 12.45
N LYS A 38 10.07 -6.71 12.81
CA LYS A 38 8.92 -6.80 11.89
C LYS A 38 8.42 -5.41 11.48
N GLU A 39 8.41 -4.45 12.41
CA GLU A 39 8.04 -3.06 12.11
C GLU A 39 9.02 -2.42 11.12
N LEU A 40 10.33 -2.64 11.30
CA LEU A 40 11.35 -2.15 10.37
C LEU A 40 11.22 -2.79 8.97
N GLU A 41 10.94 -4.09 8.90
CA GLU A 41 10.68 -4.81 7.64
C GLU A 41 9.44 -4.24 6.92
N GLN A 42 8.38 -3.96 7.67
CA GLN A 42 7.16 -3.32 7.16
C GLN A 42 7.44 -1.90 6.65
N LEU A 43 8.22 -1.11 7.39
CA LEU A 43 8.63 0.24 7.00
C LEU A 43 9.44 0.23 5.71
N LEU A 44 10.39 -0.71 5.58
CA LEU A 44 11.18 -0.88 4.37
C LEU A 44 10.31 -1.26 3.17
N PHE A 45 9.35 -2.17 3.37
CA PHE A 45 8.37 -2.52 2.33
C PHE A 45 7.59 -1.30 1.85
N LEU A 46 7.03 -0.50 2.77
CA LEU A 46 6.28 0.70 2.44
C LEU A 46 7.14 1.75 1.73
N LYS A 47 8.41 1.90 2.14
CA LYS A 47 9.34 2.82 1.49
C LYS A 47 9.65 2.42 0.06
N ASN A 48 9.92 1.12 -0.16
CA ASN A 48 10.17 0.60 -1.50
C ASN A 48 8.94 0.74 -2.41
N LEU A 49 7.74 0.49 -1.87
CA LEU A 49 6.48 0.69 -2.58
C LEU A 49 6.29 2.19 -2.94
N SER A 50 6.60 3.09 -2.01
CA SER A 50 6.56 4.53 -2.27
C SER A 50 7.54 4.97 -3.36
N ASP A 51 8.78 4.47 -3.36
CA ASP A 51 9.80 4.82 -4.35
C ASP A 51 9.49 4.23 -5.73
N THR A 52 9.00 2.99 -5.78
CA THR A 52 8.70 2.28 -7.04
C THR A 52 7.56 2.95 -7.80
N TYR A 53 6.57 3.45 -7.08
CA TYR A 53 5.34 4.00 -7.66
C TYR A 53 5.20 5.51 -7.44
N HIS A 54 6.27 6.20 -7.01
CA HIS A 54 6.29 7.65 -6.78
C HIS A 54 5.13 8.15 -5.90
N LEU A 55 4.81 7.42 -4.83
CA LEU A 55 3.70 7.73 -3.92
C LEU A 55 4.05 8.81 -2.89
N GLU A 56 4.87 9.79 -3.26
CA GLU A 56 5.15 10.92 -2.39
C GLU A 56 3.95 11.87 -2.35
N ARG A 57 3.71 12.54 -1.22
CA ARG A 57 2.57 13.46 -1.05
C ARG A 57 2.43 14.50 -2.16
N LYS A 58 3.56 14.99 -2.70
CA LYS A 58 3.62 15.97 -3.80
C LYS A 58 3.10 15.42 -5.14
N ASN A 59 3.09 14.09 -5.30
CA ASN A 59 2.73 13.37 -6.52
C ASN A 59 1.34 12.70 -6.40
N ILE A 60 0.67 12.80 -5.25
CA ILE A 60 -0.66 12.23 -5.02
C ILE A 60 -1.68 13.36 -5.04
N GLU A 61 -2.52 13.39 -6.07
CA GLU A 61 -3.62 14.34 -6.20
C GLU A 61 -4.76 14.04 -5.21
N LYS A 62 -5.26 12.79 -5.23
CA LYS A 62 -6.39 12.35 -4.40
C LYS A 62 -6.18 10.90 -3.94
N LEU A 63 -6.68 10.57 -2.76
CA LEU A 63 -6.79 9.20 -2.26
C LEU A 63 -8.26 8.84 -2.14
N ILE A 64 -8.70 7.85 -2.89
CA ILE A 64 -10.10 7.42 -2.95
C ILE A 64 -10.19 6.01 -2.36
N VAL A 65 -11.10 5.83 -1.40
CA VAL A 65 -11.48 4.50 -0.91
C VAL A 65 -12.79 4.13 -1.60
N LEU A 66 -12.75 3.07 -2.41
CA LEU A 66 -13.96 2.56 -3.05
C LEU A 66 -14.97 2.14 -1.98
N PRO A 67 -16.27 2.50 -2.11
CA PRO A 67 -17.29 2.14 -1.14
C PRO A 67 -17.49 0.62 -1.10
N ALA A 68 -18.20 0.12 -0.09
CA ALA A 68 -18.64 -1.28 -0.12
C ALA A 68 -19.53 -1.51 -1.36
N PRO A 69 -19.45 -2.69 -2.00
CA PRO A 69 -20.38 -3.03 -3.08
C PRO A 69 -21.82 -2.96 -2.56
N SER A 70 -22.69 -2.34 -3.34
CA SER A 70 -24.13 -2.25 -3.04
C SER A 70 -24.92 -3.47 -3.53
N THR A 71 -24.25 -4.40 -4.22
CA THR A 71 -24.86 -5.61 -4.78
C THR A 71 -24.01 -6.84 -4.49
N ASP A 72 -24.66 -7.99 -4.38
CA ASP A 72 -23.99 -9.28 -4.13
C ASP A 72 -23.27 -9.85 -5.38
N PHE A 73 -23.42 -9.19 -6.54
CA PHE A 73 -23.05 -9.75 -7.84
C PHE A 73 -21.80 -9.13 -8.47
N ALA A 74 -21.41 -7.91 -8.10
CA ALA A 74 -20.22 -7.28 -8.66
C ALA A 74 -19.52 -6.33 -7.66
N ASN A 75 -18.29 -6.69 -7.31
CA ASN A 75 -17.28 -5.73 -6.88
C ASN A 75 -16.91 -4.91 -8.13
N PHE A 76 -16.72 -3.59 -8.02
CA PHE A 76 -16.53 -2.65 -9.14
C PHE A 76 -15.78 -3.19 -10.38
N ARG A 77 -16.28 -2.86 -11.57
CA ARG A 77 -15.64 -3.19 -12.87
C ARG A 77 -14.91 -1.97 -13.43
N ILE A 78 -13.77 -2.21 -14.08
CA ILE A 78 -13.10 -1.23 -14.96
C ILE A 78 -13.66 -1.45 -16.36
N VAL A 79 -14.23 -0.41 -16.96
CA VAL A 79 -14.80 -0.44 -18.32
C VAL A 79 -13.89 0.40 -19.21
N ASP A 80 -13.51 -0.14 -20.36
CA ASP A 80 -12.85 0.65 -21.39
C ASP A 80 -13.89 1.52 -22.11
N ASP A 81 -13.58 2.80 -22.34
CA ASP A 81 -14.48 3.75 -23.00
C ASP A 81 -14.88 3.32 -24.43
N THR A 82 -14.17 2.36 -25.02
CA THR A 82 -14.48 1.75 -26.32
C THR A 82 -15.46 0.57 -26.25
N GLU A 83 -15.80 0.08 -25.05
CA GLU A 83 -16.78 -1.00 -24.88
C GLU A 83 -18.21 -0.51 -25.14
N ILE A 84 -18.94 -1.24 -26.00
CA ILE A 84 -20.33 -0.95 -26.41
C ILE A 84 -21.32 -1.81 -25.62
N GLU A 85 -21.01 -2.13 -24.36
CA GLU A 85 -21.92 -2.92 -23.53
C GLU A 85 -23.17 -2.11 -23.16
N GLU A 86 -24.30 -2.81 -23.02
CA GLU A 86 -25.56 -2.21 -22.64
C GLU A 86 -25.49 -1.70 -21.19
N ARG A 87 -25.42 -0.36 -21.03
CA ARG A 87 -25.36 0.37 -19.75
C ARG A 87 -26.50 0.07 -18.76
N LYS A 88 -27.49 -0.73 -19.13
CA LYS A 88 -28.62 -1.11 -18.28
C LYS A 88 -28.26 -2.15 -17.20
N TYR A 89 -27.12 -2.83 -17.33
CA TYR A 89 -26.71 -3.90 -16.43
C TYR A 89 -25.69 -3.48 -15.36
N TRP A 90 -25.27 -2.23 -15.36
CA TRP A 90 -24.27 -1.73 -14.41
C TRP A 90 -24.49 -0.24 -14.12
N GLN A 91 -24.03 0.20 -12.95
CA GLN A 91 -24.06 1.60 -12.52
C GLN A 91 -22.63 2.13 -12.41
N GLU A 92 -22.37 3.27 -13.05
CA GLU A 92 -21.09 3.97 -12.92
C GLU A 92 -20.86 4.40 -11.46
N LEU A 93 -19.67 4.09 -10.94
CA LEU A 93 -19.28 4.52 -9.60
C LEU A 93 -19.11 6.05 -9.58
N GLN A 94 -19.80 6.71 -8.65
CA GLN A 94 -19.66 8.13 -8.38
C GLN A 94 -19.09 8.37 -6.99
N ILE A 95 -18.13 9.28 -6.88
CA ILE A 95 -17.53 9.74 -5.63
C ILE A 95 -17.69 11.26 -5.60
N GLU A 96 -18.30 11.78 -4.54
CA GLU A 96 -18.57 13.23 -4.40
C GLU A 96 -19.42 13.83 -5.54
N GLY A 97 -20.28 13.01 -6.16
CA GLY A 97 -21.16 13.43 -7.25
C GLY A 97 -20.50 13.41 -8.64
N GLU A 98 -19.22 13.04 -8.72
CA GLU A 98 -18.49 12.89 -9.98
C GLU A 98 -18.24 11.41 -10.31
N LYS A 99 -18.30 11.07 -11.58
CA LYS A 99 -17.97 9.71 -12.06
C LYS A 99 -16.48 9.46 -11.84
N LEU A 100 -16.14 8.31 -11.29
CA LEU A 100 -14.75 7.90 -11.13
C LEU A 100 -14.21 7.36 -12.46
N PHE A 101 -13.21 8.03 -13.00
CA PHE A 101 -12.42 7.54 -14.13
C PHE A 101 -11.02 7.19 -13.66
N LEU A 102 -10.48 6.08 -14.18
CA LEU A 102 -9.09 5.72 -13.98
C LEU A 102 -8.28 6.16 -15.20
N ASN A 103 -7.19 6.89 -14.94
CA ASN A 103 -6.27 7.37 -15.96
C ASN A 103 -4.96 6.58 -15.92
N GLN A 104 -4.15 6.76 -16.96
CA GLN A 104 -2.78 6.23 -16.97
C GLN A 104 -2.00 6.77 -15.76
N GLY A 105 -1.42 5.86 -14.98
CA GLY A 105 -0.65 6.20 -13.77
C GLY A 105 -1.44 6.05 -12.47
N ASP A 106 -2.76 5.87 -12.53
CA ASP A 106 -3.55 5.57 -11.34
C ASP A 106 -3.19 4.19 -10.77
N ILE A 107 -3.26 4.09 -9.44
CA ILE A 107 -2.85 2.88 -8.69
C ILE A 107 -4.02 2.34 -7.91
N LEU A 108 -4.36 1.06 -8.17
CA LEU A 108 -5.39 0.33 -7.43
C LEU A 108 -4.74 -0.60 -6.39
N ILE A 109 -5.09 -0.43 -5.12
CA ILE A 109 -4.63 -1.28 -4.01
C ILE A 109 -5.79 -2.12 -3.48
N LYS A 110 -5.72 -3.44 -3.68
CA LYS A 110 -6.67 -4.39 -3.09
C LYS A 110 -6.25 -4.74 -1.66
N LYS A 111 -7.08 -4.36 -0.69
CA LYS A 111 -6.89 -4.74 0.72
C LYS A 111 -7.20 -6.23 0.92
N ARG A 112 -6.50 -6.86 1.86
CA ARG A 112 -6.79 -8.23 2.33
C ARG A 112 -7.95 -8.22 3.32
#